data_AF-A0A2J9EU40-F1
#
_entry.id   AF-A0A2J9EU40-F1
#
_cell.length_a   1.000
_cell.length_b   1.000
_cell.length_c   1.000
_cell.angle_alpha   90.00
_cell.angle_beta   90.00
_cell.angle_gamma   90.00
#
_symmetry.space_group_name_H-M   'P 1'
#
loop_
_entity.id
_entity.type
_entity.pdbx_description
1 polymer ?
#
loop_
_entity_poly.entity_id
_entity_poly.type
_entity_poly.pdbx_seq_one_letter_code
_entity_poly.pdbx_strand_id
1 'polypeptide(L)'
;MGEMMNIQKEKVRKELLSLCLGELTAVLSIWFCFFLLKNRLGDWRSLLSILYPLSLLTFILLQGSIYWAILIRRLSKPQFGSGNVPKIYGVLRILDLILLISGFPFIFWNAQSVQVAIIATLIQLFAFIEWLNYFLLRLSYSLNPLVLWKRITKGKLEKSKIAKELG
;
A
#
# COMPACT_ATOMS: atom_id res chain seq x y z
N MET A 1 26.21 -11.91 -20.78
CA MET A 1 24.75 -11.61 -20.79
C MET A 1 24.05 -11.99 -19.48
N GLY A 2 24.41 -13.12 -18.84
CA GLY A 2 23.83 -13.54 -17.54
C GLY A 2 24.13 -12.64 -16.33
N GLU A 3 25.32 -12.03 -16.26
CA GLU A 3 25.70 -11.18 -15.11
C GLU A 3 24.94 -9.84 -15.06
N MET A 4 24.75 -9.16 -16.20
CA MET A 4 23.92 -7.94 -16.26
C MET A 4 22.48 -8.20 -15.82
N MET A 5 21.94 -9.39 -16.10
CA MET A 5 20.60 -9.77 -15.71
C MET A 5 20.48 -10.01 -14.19
N ASN A 6 21.53 -10.52 -13.53
CA ASN A 6 21.56 -10.68 -12.08
C ASN A 6 21.68 -9.33 -11.34
N ILE A 7 22.54 -8.42 -11.81
CA ILE A 7 22.69 -7.08 -11.22
C ILE A 7 21.37 -6.30 -11.27
N GLN A 8 20.63 -6.41 -12.37
CA GLN A 8 19.31 -5.78 -12.49
C GLN A 8 18.27 -6.40 -11.57
N LYS A 9 18.25 -7.73 -11.41
CA LYS A 9 17.36 -8.42 -10.46
C LYS A 9 17.61 -7.97 -9.03
N GLU A 10 18.87 -7.80 -8.64
CA GLU A 10 19.22 -7.29 -7.31
C GLU A 10 18.79 -5.84 -7.09
N LYS A 11 18.95 -4.97 -8.09
CA LYS A 11 18.45 -3.58 -8.02
C LYS A 11 16.94 -3.55 -7.82
N VAL A 12 16.19 -4.33 -8.62
CA VAL A 12 14.73 -4.45 -8.47
C VAL A 12 14.38 -4.95 -7.07
N ARG A 13 15.06 -5.99 -6.58
CA ARG A 13 14.84 -6.52 -5.23
C ARG A 13 15.05 -5.46 -4.15
N LYS A 14 16.10 -4.64 -4.23
CA LYS A 14 16.34 -3.53 -3.29
C LYS A 14 15.25 -2.48 -3.34
N GLU A 15 14.77 -2.13 -4.54
CA GLU A 15 13.67 -1.18 -4.72
C GLU A 15 12.37 -1.72 -4.10
N LEU A 16 12.05 -3.00 -4.35
CA LEU A 16 10.88 -3.67 -3.76
C LEU A 16 10.96 -3.74 -2.23
N LEU A 17 12.15 -3.98 -1.68
CA LEU A 17 12.37 -3.95 -0.22
C LEU A 17 12.17 -2.54 0.34
N SER A 18 12.65 -1.51 -0.36
CA SER A 18 12.42 -0.12 0.04
C SER A 18 10.93 0.24 0.05
N LEU A 19 10.17 -0.24 -0.93
CA LEU A 19 8.71 -0.04 -0.98
C LEU A 19 8.01 -0.77 0.18
N CYS A 20 8.39 -2.03 0.44
CA CYS A 20 7.89 -2.82 1.55
C CYS A 20 8.16 -2.14 2.92
N LEU A 21 9.37 -1.62 3.11
CA LEU A 21 9.75 -0.87 4.32
C LEU A 21 9.02 0.48 4.40
N GLY A 22 8.80 1.16 3.28
CA GLY A 22 8.00 2.38 3.22
C GLY A 22 6.57 2.18 3.71
N GLU A 23 5.93 1.08 3.32
CA GLU A 23 4.57 0.75 3.76
C GLU A 23 4.51 0.41 5.25
N LEU A 24 5.48 -0.37 5.75
CA LEU A 24 5.59 -0.64 7.19
C LEU A 24 5.83 0.65 7.98
N THR A 25 6.65 1.55 7.45
CA THR A 25 6.91 2.85 8.08
C THR A 25 5.65 3.70 8.12
N ALA A 26 4.86 3.73 7.04
CA ALA A 26 3.57 4.42 7.01
C ALA A 26 2.61 3.86 8.07
N VAL A 27 2.49 2.53 8.19
CA VAL A 27 1.69 1.88 9.24
C VAL A 27 2.13 2.34 10.62
N LEU A 28 3.43 2.30 10.92
CA LEU A 28 3.96 2.73 12.21
C LEU A 28 3.66 4.21 12.48
N SER A 29 3.88 5.09 11.50
CA SER A 29 3.59 6.53 11.63
C SER A 29 2.10 6.80 11.88
N ILE A 30 1.19 6.09 11.19
CA ILE A 30 -0.26 6.23 11.37
C ILE A 30 -0.67 5.79 12.78
N TRP A 31 -0.17 4.65 13.26
CA TRP A 31 -0.45 4.16 14.61
C TRP A 31 0.12 5.08 15.69
N PHE A 32 1.30 5.67 15.45
CA PHE A 32 1.87 6.68 16.33
C PHE A 32 0.99 7.94 16.40
N CYS A 33 0.50 8.44 15.26
CA CYS A 33 -0.46 9.55 15.21
C CYS A 33 -1.76 9.22 15.97
N PHE A 34 -2.29 8.00 15.82
CA PHE A 34 -3.47 7.55 16.55
C PHE A 34 -3.24 7.52 18.06
N PHE A 35 -2.07 7.04 18.50
CA PHE A 35 -1.72 6.99 19.92
C PHE A 35 -1.71 8.38 20.56
N LEU A 36 -1.21 9.40 19.84
CA LEU A 36 -1.25 10.79 20.29
C LEU A 36 -2.69 11.34 20.32
N LEU A 37 -3.50 11.03 19.31
CA LEU A 37 -4.91 11.45 19.21
C LEU A 37 -5.80 10.79 20.26
N LYS A 38 -5.53 9.53 20.64
CA LYS A 38 -6.28 8.79 21.65
C LYS A 38 -6.34 9.55 22.98
N ASN A 39 -5.25 10.17 23.41
CA ASN A 39 -5.21 10.94 24.66
C ASN A 39 -6.04 12.24 24.61
N ARG A 40 -6.42 12.70 23.42
CA ARG A 40 -7.29 13.88 23.22
C ARG A 40 -8.77 13.51 23.08
N LEU A 41 -9.07 12.26 22.75
CA LEU A 41 -10.42 11.76 22.52
C LEU A 41 -10.90 11.02 23.78
N GLY A 42 -11.69 11.70 24.62
CA GLY A 42 -12.25 11.10 25.84
C GLY A 42 -13.38 10.09 25.61
N ASP A 43 -13.92 10.02 24.39
CA ASP A 43 -15.12 9.25 24.07
C ASP A 43 -14.84 7.94 23.33
N TRP A 44 -15.40 6.84 23.84
CA TRP A 44 -15.29 5.51 23.25
C TRP A 44 -15.87 5.41 21.82
N ARG A 45 -16.98 6.10 21.52
CA ARG A 45 -17.59 6.10 20.17
C ARG A 45 -16.72 6.85 19.15
N SER A 46 -16.08 7.94 19.57
CA SER A 46 -15.17 8.71 18.73
C SER A 46 -13.89 7.92 18.43
N LEU A 47 -13.38 7.17 19.42
CA LEU A 47 -12.28 6.24 19.22
C LEU A 47 -12.63 5.15 18.20
N LEU A 48 -13.80 4.51 18.32
CA LEU A 48 -14.24 3.48 17.37
C LEU A 48 -14.39 4.02 15.94
N SER A 49 -14.91 5.25 15.80
CA SER A 49 -15.10 5.91 14.50
C SER A 49 -13.79 6.18 13.76
N ILE A 50 -12.69 6.42 14.48
CA ILE A 50 -11.35 6.60 13.90
C ILE A 50 -10.63 5.26 13.76
N LEU A 51 -10.83 4.34 14.71
CA LEU A 51 -10.18 3.03 14.72
C LEU A 51 -10.60 2.19 13.50
N TYR A 52 -11.88 2.26 13.11
CA TYR A 52 -12.38 1.56 11.93
C TYR A 52 -11.59 1.91 10.64
N PRO A 53 -11.59 3.17 10.15
CA PRO A 53 -10.87 3.54 8.93
C PRO A 53 -9.35 3.30 9.07
N LEU A 54 -8.80 3.45 10.28
CA LEU A 54 -7.37 3.24 10.53
C LEU A 54 -6.97 1.76 10.46
N SER A 55 -7.81 0.87 10.99
CA SER A 55 -7.63 -0.58 10.89
C SER A 55 -7.73 -1.06 9.43
N LEU A 56 -8.69 -0.53 8.68
CA LEU A 56 -8.88 -0.80 7.25
C LEU A 56 -7.66 -0.36 6.44
N LEU A 57 -7.18 0.86 6.68
CA LEU A 57 -5.97 1.40 6.05
C LEU A 57 -4.75 0.53 6.36
N THR A 58 -4.58 0.12 7.63
CA THR A 58 -3.49 -0.77 8.04
C THR A 58 -3.58 -2.12 7.32
N PHE A 59 -4.79 -2.66 7.16
CA PHE A 59 -5.01 -3.93 6.47
C PHE A 59 -4.61 -3.84 4.98
N ILE A 60 -5.01 -2.77 4.28
CA ILE A 60 -4.63 -2.52 2.87
C ILE A 60 -3.11 -2.38 2.74
N LEU A 61 -2.45 -1.62 3.62
CA LEU A 61 -1.00 -1.45 3.61
C LEU A 61 -0.27 -2.77 3.91
N LEU A 62 -0.81 -3.60 4.82
CA LEU A 62 -0.24 -4.91 5.15
C LEU A 62 -0.35 -5.87 3.96
N GLN A 63 -1.49 -5.92 3.28
CA GLN A 63 -1.65 -6.65 2.02
C GLN A 63 -0.67 -6.17 0.95
N GLY A 64 -0.41 -4.86 0.94
CA GLY A 64 0.66 -4.17 0.25
C GLY A 64 2.04 -4.81 0.45
N SER A 65 2.46 -4.82 1.71
CA SER A 65 3.76 -5.31 2.15
C SER A 65 3.93 -6.81 1.84
N ILE A 66 2.90 -7.61 2.13
CA ILE A 66 2.89 -9.06 1.84
C ILE A 66 3.02 -9.30 0.33
N TYR A 67 2.34 -8.50 -0.50
CA TYR A 67 2.44 -8.61 -1.96
C TYR A 67 3.86 -8.38 -2.47
N TRP A 68 4.55 -7.34 -1.98
CA TRP A 68 5.94 -7.09 -2.35
C TRP A 68 6.88 -8.21 -1.90
N ALA A 69 6.65 -8.76 -0.70
CA ALA A 69 7.42 -9.91 -0.21
C ALA A 69 7.21 -11.16 -1.10
N ILE A 70 5.99 -11.42 -1.55
CA ILE A 70 5.68 -12.49 -2.50
C ILE A 70 6.38 -12.24 -3.85
N LEU A 71 6.36 -11.00 -4.35
CA LEU A 71 6.99 -10.64 -5.63
C LEU A 71 8.51 -10.83 -5.59
N ILE A 72 9.16 -10.44 -4.48
CA ILE A 72 10.59 -10.70 -4.25
C ILE A 72 10.88 -12.21 -4.28
N ARG A 73 10.04 -13.03 -3.63
CA ARG A 73 10.19 -14.49 -3.66
C ARG A 73 9.98 -15.07 -5.07
N ARG A 74 9.06 -14.51 -5.85
CA ARG A 74 8.78 -14.92 -7.24
C ARG A 74 9.93 -14.57 -8.20
N LEU A 75 10.65 -13.47 -7.96
CA LEU A 75 11.88 -13.12 -8.70
C LEU A 75 13.00 -14.17 -8.52
N SER A 76 13.08 -14.80 -7.34
CA SER A 76 14.03 -15.88 -7.06
C SER A 76 13.54 -17.26 -7.49
N LYS A 77 12.25 -17.56 -7.31
CA LYS A 77 11.61 -18.82 -7.70
C LYS A 77 10.32 -18.55 -8.48
N PRO A 78 10.32 -18.65 -9.82
CA PRO A 78 9.18 -18.24 -10.66
C PRO A 78 7.91 -19.07 -10.42
N GLN A 79 8.03 -20.25 -9.82
CA GLN A 79 6.92 -21.16 -9.50
C GLN A 79 6.18 -20.76 -8.21
N PHE A 80 6.69 -19.78 -7.44
CA PHE A 80 6.11 -19.40 -6.15
C PHE A 80 4.80 -18.60 -6.34
N GLY A 81 3.70 -19.16 -5.83
CA GLY A 81 2.38 -18.51 -5.80
C GLY A 81 1.62 -18.52 -7.14
N SER A 82 1.83 -19.50 -8.02
CA SER A 82 1.21 -19.57 -9.36
C SER A 82 -0.29 -19.88 -9.36
N GLY A 83 -0.83 -20.55 -8.33
CA GLY A 83 -2.23 -21.00 -8.32
C GLY A 83 -3.20 -20.17 -7.46
N ASN A 84 -2.89 -20.03 -6.16
CA ASN A 84 -3.87 -19.55 -5.18
C ASN A 84 -3.76 -18.06 -4.86
N VAL A 85 -2.59 -17.45 -5.07
CA VAL A 85 -2.34 -16.04 -4.71
C VAL A 85 -3.30 -15.09 -5.44
N PRO A 86 -3.51 -15.18 -6.77
CA PRO A 86 -4.41 -14.27 -7.47
C PRO A 86 -5.88 -14.41 -7.02
N LYS A 87 -6.31 -15.65 -6.69
CA LYS A 87 -7.68 -15.92 -6.21
C LYS A 87 -7.92 -15.30 -4.84
N ILE A 88 -6.98 -15.47 -3.89
CA ILE A 88 -7.08 -14.90 -2.54
C ILE A 88 -7.12 -13.37 -2.63
N TYR A 89 -6.24 -12.75 -3.41
CA TYR A 89 -6.24 -11.30 -3.58
C TYR A 89 -7.47 -10.77 -4.33
N GLY A 90 -8.08 -11.57 -5.20
CA GLY A 90 -9.38 -11.24 -5.82
C GLY A 90 -10.52 -11.19 -4.81
N VAL A 91 -10.56 -12.12 -3.84
CA VAL A 91 -11.56 -12.10 -2.75
C VAL A 91 -11.29 -10.92 -1.80
N LEU A 92 -10.03 -10.72 -1.41
CA LEU A 92 -9.62 -9.59 -0.57
C LEU A 92 -10.03 -8.25 -1.21
N ARG A 93 -9.88 -8.10 -2.54
CA ARG A 93 -10.35 -6.91 -3.28
C ARG A 93 -11.80 -6.55 -3.01
N ILE A 94 -12.68 -7.55 -3.11
CA ILE A 94 -14.12 -7.36 -2.94
C ILE A 94 -14.41 -7.05 -1.48
N LEU A 95 -13.78 -7.78 -0.57
CA LEU A 95 -13.92 -7.57 0.88
C LEU A 95 -13.49 -6.15 1.29
N ASP A 96 -12.33 -5.69 0.84
CA ASP A 96 -11.81 -4.35 1.14
C ASP A 96 -12.69 -3.25 0.55
N LEU A 97 -13.24 -3.46 -0.66
CA LEU A 97 -14.18 -2.52 -1.28
C LEU A 97 -15.48 -2.41 -0.47
N ILE A 98 -16.03 -3.54 -0.02
CA ILE A 98 -17.22 -3.57 0.84
C ILE A 98 -16.94 -2.81 2.14
N LEU A 99 -15.80 -3.06 2.79
CA LEU A 99 -15.40 -2.37 4.02
C LEU A 99 -15.19 -0.86 3.82
N LEU A 100 -14.66 -0.46 2.66
CA LEU A 100 -14.48 0.94 2.29
C LEU A 100 -15.83 1.66 2.11
N ILE A 101 -16.76 1.03 1.40
CA ILE A 101 -18.09 1.61 1.16
C ILE A 101 -18.89 1.66 2.48
N SER A 102 -18.83 0.61 3.31
CA SER A 102 -19.52 0.58 4.60
C SER A 102 -18.92 1.54 5.64
N GLY A 103 -17.67 1.97 5.47
CA GLY A 103 -17.02 2.93 6.37
C GLY A 103 -17.66 4.32 6.36
N PHE A 104 -18.14 4.80 5.21
CA PHE A 104 -18.79 6.12 5.10
C PHE A 104 -20.06 6.25 5.96
N PRO A 105 -21.07 5.36 5.87
CA PRO A 105 -22.24 5.41 6.75
C PRO A 105 -21.88 5.10 8.21
N PHE A 106 -20.88 4.26 8.46
CA PHE A 106 -20.41 3.96 9.82
C PHE A 106 -19.86 5.20 10.53
N ILE A 107 -19.05 6.00 9.85
CA ILE A 107 -18.51 7.27 10.37
C ILE A 107 -19.66 8.26 10.61
N PHE A 108 -20.59 8.39 9.67
CA PHE A 108 -21.71 9.33 9.78
C PHE A 108 -22.60 9.03 11.00
N TRP A 109 -22.87 7.76 11.30
CA TRP A 109 -23.75 7.38 12.43
C TRP A 109 -23.05 7.43 13.80
N ASN A 110 -21.73 7.22 13.86
CA ASN A 110 -21.00 7.12 15.12
C ASN A 110 -20.24 8.39 15.51
N ALA A 111 -19.92 9.27 14.56
CA ALA A 111 -19.19 10.48 14.85
C ALA A 111 -20.04 11.44 15.71
N GLN A 112 -19.60 11.64 16.95
CA GLN A 112 -20.24 12.56 17.90
C GLN A 112 -19.80 14.01 17.69
N SER A 113 -18.65 14.23 17.07
CA SER A 113 -18.06 15.55 16.82
C SER A 113 -17.70 15.72 15.35
N VAL A 114 -17.95 16.92 14.83
CA VAL A 114 -17.59 17.30 13.45
C VAL A 114 -16.09 17.14 13.21
N GLN A 115 -15.24 17.44 14.21
CA GLN A 115 -13.79 17.27 14.09
C GLN A 115 -13.40 15.79 13.91
N VAL A 116 -14.03 14.89 14.67
CA VAL A 116 -13.82 13.44 14.58
C VAL A 116 -14.31 12.92 13.24
N ALA A 117 -15.47 13.41 12.76
CA ALA A 117 -16.00 13.06 11.45
C ALA A 117 -15.05 13.46 10.32
N ILE A 118 -14.48 14.67 10.38
CA ILE A 118 -13.50 15.15 9.38
C ILE A 118 -12.25 14.27 9.40
N ILE A 119 -11.66 14.01 10.57
CA ILE A 119 -10.46 13.17 10.70
C ILE A 119 -10.73 11.75 10.18
N ALA A 120 -11.83 11.13 10.62
CA ALA A 120 -12.18 9.78 10.19
C ALA A 120 -12.44 9.71 8.68
N THR A 121 -13.11 10.71 8.10
CA THR A 121 -13.35 10.82 6.66
C THR A 121 -12.05 11.00 5.88
N LEU A 122 -11.12 11.81 6.37
CA LEU A 122 -9.79 11.97 5.76
C LEU A 122 -9.01 10.66 5.74
N ILE A 123 -9.01 9.91 6.85
CA ILE A 123 -8.37 8.59 6.91
C ILE A 123 -9.06 7.60 5.96
N GLN A 124 -10.40 7.63 5.90
CA GLN A 124 -11.17 6.78 4.99
C GLN A 124 -10.87 7.10 3.51
N LEU A 125 -10.76 8.38 3.15
CA LEU A 125 -10.35 8.81 1.81
C LEU A 125 -8.92 8.38 1.50
N PHE A 126 -8.00 8.49 2.45
CA PHE A 126 -6.64 8.01 2.29
C PHE A 126 -6.59 6.48 2.07
N ALA A 127 -7.38 5.72 2.84
CA ALA A 127 -7.56 4.28 2.64
C ALA A 127 -8.13 3.96 1.24
N PHE A 128 -9.06 4.76 0.74
CA PHE A 128 -9.59 4.62 -0.61
C PHE A 128 -8.52 4.88 -1.68
N ILE A 129 -7.67 5.90 -1.50
CA ILE A 129 -6.54 6.18 -2.40
C ILE A 129 -5.53 5.03 -2.37
N GLU A 130 -5.18 4.51 -1.20
CA GLU A 130 -4.28 3.37 -1.05
C GLU A 130 -4.89 2.11 -1.67
N TRP A 131 -6.19 1.88 -1.51
CA TRP A 131 -6.90 0.78 -2.17
C TRP A 131 -6.89 0.94 -3.69
N LEU A 132 -7.15 2.14 -4.22
CA LEU A 132 -7.04 2.41 -5.65
C LEU A 132 -5.61 2.18 -6.14
N ASN A 133 -4.60 2.67 -5.44
CA ASN A 133 -3.20 2.44 -5.77
C ASN A 133 -2.88 0.94 -5.75
N TYR A 134 -3.27 0.24 -4.71
CA TYR A 134 -3.06 -1.20 -4.59
C TYR A 134 -3.76 -1.99 -5.71
N PHE A 135 -5.04 -1.77 -5.95
CA PHE A 135 -5.80 -2.56 -6.91
C PHE A 135 -5.64 -2.12 -8.37
N LEU A 136 -5.54 -0.82 -8.67
CA LEU A 136 -5.32 -0.34 -10.05
C LEU A 136 -3.84 -0.47 -10.46
N LEU A 137 -2.89 -0.06 -9.61
CA LEU A 137 -1.47 -0.15 -9.97
C LEU A 137 -0.94 -1.57 -9.68
N ARG A 138 -1.08 -2.12 -8.46
CA ARG A 138 -0.43 -3.39 -8.09
C ARG A 138 -1.09 -4.65 -8.65
N LEU A 139 -2.42 -4.70 -8.74
CA LEU A 139 -3.09 -5.83 -9.39
C LEU A 139 -2.87 -5.82 -10.92
N SER A 140 -2.79 -4.65 -11.56
CA SER A 140 -2.37 -4.56 -12.97
C SER A 140 -0.93 -5.06 -13.17
N TYR A 141 -0.03 -4.85 -12.20
CA TYR A 141 1.33 -5.40 -12.26
C TYR A 141 1.37 -6.93 -12.12
N SER A 142 0.41 -7.55 -11.43
CA SER A 142 0.31 -9.01 -11.27
C SER A 142 0.21 -9.76 -12.61
N LEU A 143 -0.27 -9.11 -13.67
CA LEU A 143 -0.36 -9.71 -15.00
C LEU A 143 0.95 -9.62 -15.79
N ASN A 144 1.87 -8.71 -15.43
CA ASN A 144 3.07 -8.49 -16.22
C ASN A 144 4.26 -7.90 -15.43
N PRO A 145 5.11 -8.73 -14.77
CA PRO A 145 6.31 -8.28 -14.05
C PRO A 145 7.31 -7.50 -14.93
N LEU A 146 7.18 -7.61 -16.27
CA LEU A 146 7.95 -6.87 -17.26
C LEU A 146 7.66 -5.35 -17.26
N VAL A 147 6.47 -4.92 -16.84
CA VAL A 147 6.10 -3.49 -16.80
C VAL A 147 6.76 -2.79 -15.62
N LEU A 148 6.82 -3.45 -14.46
CA LEU A 148 7.56 -2.97 -13.29
C LEU A 148 9.06 -2.92 -13.59
N TRP A 149 9.59 -3.96 -14.25
CA TRP A 149 10.97 -3.98 -14.73
C TRP A 149 11.24 -2.80 -15.68
N LYS A 150 10.39 -2.57 -16.69
CA LYS A 150 10.50 -1.41 -17.60
C LYS A 150 10.52 -0.07 -16.87
N ARG A 151 9.73 0.10 -15.81
CA ARG A 151 9.66 1.37 -15.07
C ARG A 151 10.83 1.54 -14.08
N ILE A 152 11.34 0.48 -13.45
CA ILE A 152 12.58 0.56 -12.65
C ILE A 152 13.79 0.82 -13.55
N THR A 153 13.84 0.21 -14.74
CA THR A 153 14.89 0.50 -15.73
C THR A 153 14.74 1.89 -16.35
N LYS A 154 13.51 2.37 -16.63
CA LYS A 154 13.28 3.73 -17.18
C LYS A 154 13.43 4.83 -16.12
N GLY A 155 12.98 4.60 -14.89
CA GLY A 155 13.05 5.57 -13.78
C GLY A 155 14.46 5.83 -13.26
N LYS A 156 15.43 4.95 -13.57
CA LYS A 156 16.86 5.16 -13.30
C LYS A 156 17.71 5.49 -14.54
N LEU A 157 17.14 5.49 -15.75
CA LEU A 157 17.85 5.79 -17.00
C LEU A 157 17.38 7.07 -17.72
N GLU A 158 16.67 7.95 -17.03
CA GLU A 158 16.87 9.37 -17.27
C GLU A 158 17.70 9.92 -16.11
N LYS A 159 19.02 9.69 -16.16
CA LYS A 159 19.93 10.76 -15.72
C LYS A 159 19.43 11.99 -16.46
N SER A 160 18.82 12.91 -15.73
CA SER A 160 18.36 14.19 -16.22
C SER A 160 19.39 14.72 -17.23
N LYS A 161 18.95 15.14 -18.42
CA LYS A 161 19.80 15.76 -19.45
C LYS A 161 20.71 16.87 -18.85
N ILE A 162 20.26 17.48 -17.75
CA ILE A 162 20.99 18.49 -16.97
C ILE A 162 22.33 17.97 -16.43
N ALA A 163 22.45 16.69 -16.05
CA ALA A 163 23.71 16.10 -15.59
C ALA A 163 24.68 15.73 -16.74
N LYS A 164 24.25 15.89 -18.00
CA LYS A 164 25.09 15.71 -19.20
C LYS A 164 25.59 17.04 -19.77
N GLU A 165 25.01 18.17 -19.38
CA GLU A 165 25.39 19.51 -19.87
C GLU A 165 26.34 20.26 -18.91
N LEU A 166 26.56 19.75 -17.70
CA LEU A 166 27.49 20.32 -16.70
C LEU A 166 28.84 19.58 -16.60
N GLY A 167 29.21 18.84 -17.65
CA GLY A 167 30.55 18.26 -17.82
C GLY A 167 31.36 19.03 -18.82
#